data_AF-A0A9K3Q565-F1
#
_entry.id   AF-A0A9K3Q565-F1
#
_cell.length_a   1.000
_cell.length_b   1.000
_cell.length_c   1.000
_cell.angle_alpha   90.00
_cell.angle_beta   90.00
_cell.angle_gamma   90.00
#
_symmetry.space_group_name_H-M   'P 1'
#
loop_
_entity.id
_entity.type
_entity.pdbx_description
1 polymer ?
#
loop_
_entity_poly.entity_id
_entity_poly.type
_entity_poly.pdbx_seq_one_letter_code
_entity_poly.pdbx_strand_id
1 'polypeptide(L)'
;MTFGSNFDTAATVWGSAAIGFAPFLCFFFQIVFPKSQLLIISTTSAFFFLLAASFASLFWYILNPVIGLGGPWSALIPGIFFQFIFRAAFVALYHKVESVIELSFEKTEEEQQQAISGGDDPNPAEHTDLQAAKNKLSLNDAACGLAAGTGFGGLHALLLFGSLLASETSDVGILYQPSCPKVPALLVSALNTFCFFFLDIFWMLFTFFGMRRRLIFPRGGGSLADINPLSRPFGHYFGNTRSGGNQALITVLLTHAMAAGFTTFNVFQYGCVFSLTTLPALTLATAYIFWSAVSKIYMPLPHSNVRLSLPASFSYGGGTTPTAAGGIHPLSSTTPERPPPEGPDLVEQFRNNDD
;
A
#
# COMPACT_ATOMS: atom_id res chain seq x y z
N MET A 1 20.30 50.11 -7.32
CA MET A 1 20.56 49.10 -6.27
C MET A 1 19.49 48.02 -6.39
N THR A 2 19.69 47.02 -7.24
CA THR A 2 18.77 45.88 -7.46
C THR A 2 19.58 44.58 -7.66
N PHE A 3 20.79 44.51 -7.11
CA PHE A 3 21.63 43.30 -7.16
C PHE A 3 21.26 42.27 -6.07
N GLY A 4 20.35 42.61 -5.14
CA GLY A 4 19.88 41.69 -4.09
C GLY A 4 18.67 40.83 -4.46
N SER A 5 17.83 41.24 -5.42
CA SER A 5 16.54 40.57 -5.69
C SER A 5 16.68 39.17 -6.30
N ASN A 6 17.70 38.95 -7.12
CA ASN A 6 17.82 37.70 -7.88
C ASN A 6 18.32 36.55 -7.00
N PHE A 7 19.23 36.84 -6.06
CA PHE A 7 19.73 35.84 -5.12
C PHE A 7 18.63 35.39 -4.14
N ASP A 8 17.86 36.33 -3.60
CA ASP A 8 16.78 36.03 -2.65
C ASP A 8 15.66 35.20 -3.29
N THR A 9 15.34 35.50 -4.55
CA THR A 9 14.34 34.73 -5.33
C THR A 9 14.85 33.32 -5.60
N ALA A 10 16.10 33.17 -6.07
CA ALA A 10 16.70 31.86 -6.32
C ALA A 10 16.77 31.02 -5.03
N ALA A 11 17.18 31.62 -3.91
CA ALA A 11 17.22 30.95 -2.62
C ALA A 11 15.82 30.44 -2.18
N THR A 12 14.78 31.25 -2.40
CA THR A 12 13.39 30.86 -2.09
C THR A 12 12.92 29.71 -2.99
N VAL A 13 13.25 29.75 -4.28
CA VAL A 13 12.90 28.71 -5.26
C VAL A 13 13.57 27.39 -4.92
N TRP A 14 14.89 27.39 -4.75
CA TRP A 14 15.65 26.18 -4.41
C TRP A 14 15.31 25.64 -3.02
N GLY A 15 15.10 26.52 -2.03
CA GLY A 15 14.67 26.12 -0.68
C GLY A 15 13.31 25.45 -0.69
N SER A 16 12.34 26.02 -1.40
CA SER A 16 11.00 25.42 -1.53
C SER A 16 11.03 24.13 -2.35
N ALA A 17 11.84 24.07 -3.41
CA ALA A 17 12.05 22.86 -4.19
C ALA A 17 12.63 21.73 -3.35
N ALA A 18 13.63 22.03 -2.52
CA ALA A 18 14.20 21.09 -1.57
C ALA A 18 13.14 20.61 -0.57
N ILE A 19 12.35 21.50 0.04
CA ILE A 19 11.30 21.09 0.98
C ILE A 19 10.25 20.17 0.33
N GLY A 20 9.78 20.54 -0.87
CA GLY A 20 8.73 19.79 -1.57
C GLY A 20 9.20 18.41 -2.06
N PHE A 21 10.41 18.32 -2.63
CA PHE A 21 10.91 17.09 -3.27
C PHE A 21 11.87 16.27 -2.41
N ALA A 22 12.44 16.81 -1.33
CA ALA A 22 13.36 16.07 -0.45
C ALA A 22 12.80 14.73 0.04
N PRO A 23 11.57 14.62 0.58
CA PRO A 23 11.10 13.34 1.09
C PRO A 23 10.96 12.30 -0.04
N PHE A 24 10.52 12.71 -1.23
CA PHE A 24 10.50 11.85 -2.41
C PHE A 24 11.90 11.36 -2.80
N LEU A 25 12.86 12.27 -2.96
CA LEU A 25 14.23 11.90 -3.36
C LEU A 25 14.91 11.01 -2.32
N CYS A 26 14.74 11.30 -1.03
CA CYS A 26 15.28 10.48 0.06
C CYS A 26 14.73 9.05 0.01
N PHE A 27 13.40 8.88 -0.05
CA PHE A 27 12.79 7.54 -0.10
C PHE A 27 13.13 6.82 -1.40
N PHE A 28 13.14 7.53 -2.53
CA PHE A 28 13.47 6.96 -3.82
C PHE A 28 14.92 6.43 -3.84
N PHE A 29 15.91 7.23 -3.46
CA PHE A 29 17.30 6.80 -3.50
C PHE A 29 17.68 5.81 -2.40
N GLN A 30 17.08 5.89 -1.20
CA GLN A 30 17.44 5.01 -0.08
C GLN A 30 16.68 3.68 -0.08
N ILE A 31 15.40 3.66 -0.47
CA ILE A 31 14.54 2.48 -0.35
C ILE A 31 14.29 1.84 -1.71
N VAL A 32 13.94 2.64 -2.72
CA VAL A 32 13.49 2.14 -4.02
C VAL A 32 14.67 1.76 -4.92
N PHE A 33 15.64 2.66 -5.06
CA PHE A 33 16.76 2.52 -6.00
C PHE A 33 17.68 1.30 -5.76
N PRO A 34 17.96 0.87 -4.51
CA PRO A 34 18.83 -0.28 -4.27
C PRO A 34 18.27 -1.63 -4.77
N LYS A 35 16.96 -1.71 -5.09
CA LYS A 35 16.32 -2.95 -5.55
C LYS A 35 15.51 -2.69 -6.81
N SER A 36 15.91 -3.29 -7.93
CA SER A 36 15.23 -3.17 -9.23
C SER A 36 13.74 -3.56 -9.19
N GLN A 37 13.38 -4.57 -8.39
CA GLN A 37 11.98 -4.98 -8.19
C GLN A 37 11.13 -3.85 -7.56
N LEU A 38 11.64 -3.17 -6.53
CA LEU A 38 10.95 -2.03 -5.91
C LEU A 38 10.85 -0.86 -6.89
N LEU A 39 11.87 -0.64 -7.72
CA LEU A 39 11.86 0.38 -8.77
C LEU A 39 10.71 0.15 -9.76
N ILE A 40 10.51 -1.08 -10.24
CA ILE A 40 9.41 -1.43 -11.17
C ILE A 40 8.03 -1.19 -10.53
N ILE A 41 7.88 -1.56 -9.26
CA ILE A 41 6.64 -1.33 -8.49
C ILE A 41 6.38 0.18 -8.36
N SER A 42 7.41 0.95 -8.00
CA SER A 42 7.32 2.40 -7.88
C SER A 42 6.93 3.07 -9.21
N THR A 43 7.59 2.76 -10.32
CA THR A 43 7.29 3.37 -11.63
C THR A 43 5.90 2.98 -12.14
N THR A 44 5.48 1.74 -11.93
CA THR A 44 4.14 1.28 -12.31
C THR A 44 3.06 1.97 -11.47
N SER A 45 3.27 2.14 -10.15
CA SER A 45 2.34 2.87 -9.30
C SER A 45 2.19 4.35 -9.70
N ALA A 46 3.29 5.00 -10.13
CA ALA A 46 3.25 6.34 -10.69
C ALA A 46 2.43 6.38 -11.98
N PHE A 47 2.60 5.41 -12.87
CA PHE A 47 1.77 5.30 -14.08
C PHE A 47 0.28 5.18 -13.77
N PHE A 48 -0.10 4.38 -12.76
CA PHE A 48 -1.50 4.30 -12.31
C PHE A 48 -2.04 5.62 -11.75
N PHE A 49 -1.19 6.44 -11.11
CA PHE A 49 -1.59 7.80 -10.71
C PHE A 49 -1.83 8.71 -11.92
N LEU A 50 -0.98 8.68 -12.96
CA LEU A 50 -1.23 9.43 -14.20
C LEU A 50 -2.57 9.03 -14.81
N LEU A 51 -2.84 7.73 -14.92
CA LEU A 51 -4.11 7.24 -15.44
C LEU A 51 -5.27 7.78 -14.61
N ALA A 52 -5.20 7.68 -13.28
CA ALA A 52 -6.23 8.21 -12.39
C ALA A 52 -6.49 9.71 -12.61
N ALA A 53 -5.41 10.51 -12.72
CA ALA A 53 -5.50 11.95 -12.99
C ALA A 53 -6.11 12.24 -14.38
N SER A 54 -5.74 11.47 -15.41
CA SER A 54 -6.32 11.60 -16.75
C SER A 54 -7.82 11.27 -16.76
N PHE A 55 -8.24 10.18 -16.09
CA PHE A 55 -9.66 9.83 -15.96
C PHE A 55 -10.45 10.88 -15.17
N ALA A 56 -9.89 11.38 -14.06
CA ALA A 56 -10.50 12.47 -13.30
C ALA A 56 -10.68 13.74 -14.14
N SER A 57 -9.66 14.12 -14.92
CA SER A 57 -9.73 15.27 -15.82
C SER A 57 -10.78 15.09 -16.92
N LEU A 58 -10.85 13.91 -17.53
CA LEU A 58 -11.86 13.60 -18.55
C LEU A 58 -13.28 13.67 -17.97
N PHE A 59 -13.46 13.11 -16.77
CA PHE A 59 -14.75 13.12 -16.10
C PHE A 59 -15.18 14.53 -15.68
N TRP A 60 -14.26 15.35 -15.18
CA TRP A 60 -14.53 16.76 -14.91
C TRP A 60 -14.94 17.51 -16.17
N TYR A 61 -14.23 17.32 -17.30
CA TYR A 61 -14.55 17.95 -18.58
C TYR A 61 -15.97 17.60 -19.06
N ILE A 62 -16.39 16.34 -18.92
CA ILE A 62 -17.72 15.87 -19.32
C ILE A 62 -18.81 16.40 -18.37
N LEU A 63 -18.58 16.37 -17.05
CA LEU A 63 -19.61 16.72 -16.07
C LEU A 63 -19.80 18.22 -15.86
N ASN A 64 -18.74 19.02 -16.04
CA ASN A 64 -18.79 20.46 -15.82
C ASN A 64 -19.96 21.15 -16.56
N PRO A 65 -20.16 20.94 -17.88
CA PRO A 65 -21.29 21.56 -18.59
C PRO A 65 -22.66 20.96 -18.22
N VAL A 66 -22.72 19.72 -17.72
CA VAL A 66 -23.98 19.01 -17.46
C VAL A 66 -24.57 19.37 -16.10
N ILE A 67 -23.74 19.45 -15.07
CA ILE A 67 -24.22 19.64 -13.68
C ILE A 67 -24.17 21.11 -13.26
N GLY A 68 -23.40 21.96 -13.96
CA GLY A 68 -23.27 23.37 -13.61
C GLY A 68 -22.66 23.61 -12.21
N LEU A 69 -21.96 22.60 -11.67
CA LEU A 69 -21.21 22.71 -10.42
C LEU A 69 -19.96 23.58 -10.64
N GLY A 70 -20.17 24.89 -10.66
CA GLY A 70 -19.07 25.84 -10.58
C GLY A 70 -18.37 25.72 -9.23
N GLY A 71 -17.05 25.50 -9.26
CA GLY A 71 -16.20 25.59 -8.06
C GLY A 71 -15.14 24.50 -7.94
N PRO A 72 -14.20 24.65 -6.99
CA PRO A 72 -13.10 23.71 -6.81
C PRO A 72 -13.55 22.27 -6.48
N TRP A 73 -14.70 22.14 -5.82
CA TRP A 73 -15.27 20.86 -5.42
C TRP A 73 -15.64 19.96 -6.60
N SER A 74 -16.01 20.54 -7.76
CA SER A 74 -16.40 19.75 -8.93
C SER A 74 -15.21 19.00 -9.55
N ALA A 75 -14.01 19.56 -9.49
CA ALA A 75 -12.79 18.89 -9.93
C ALA A 75 -12.23 17.93 -8.87
N LEU A 76 -12.40 18.26 -7.60
CA LEU A 76 -11.83 17.52 -6.47
C LEU A 76 -12.52 16.16 -6.26
N ILE A 77 -13.85 16.11 -6.26
CA ILE A 77 -14.60 14.87 -6.02
C ILE A 77 -14.19 13.74 -6.98
N PRO A 78 -14.18 13.93 -8.32
CA PRO A 78 -13.75 12.88 -9.23
C PRO A 78 -12.25 12.56 -9.08
N GLY A 79 -11.41 13.57 -8.80
CA GLY A 79 -9.99 13.37 -8.51
C GLY A 79 -9.75 12.32 -7.41
N ILE A 80 -10.37 12.53 -6.24
CA ILE A 80 -10.22 11.64 -5.08
C ILE A 80 -10.76 10.25 -5.39
N PHE A 81 -11.93 10.19 -6.03
CA PHE A 81 -12.59 8.93 -6.34
C PHE A 81 -11.76 8.06 -7.30
N PHE A 82 -11.30 8.62 -8.42
CA PHE A 82 -10.48 7.88 -9.38
C PHE A 82 -9.10 7.54 -8.82
N GLN A 83 -8.45 8.45 -8.09
CA GLN A 83 -7.17 8.15 -7.43
C GLN A 83 -7.29 6.99 -6.45
N PHE A 84 -8.38 6.93 -5.67
CA PHE A 84 -8.65 5.81 -4.77
C PHE A 84 -8.90 4.49 -5.54
N ILE A 85 -9.71 4.52 -6.59
CA ILE A 85 -10.00 3.32 -7.41
C ILE A 85 -8.73 2.77 -8.05
N PHE A 86 -7.94 3.62 -8.71
CA PHE A 86 -6.71 3.20 -9.38
C PHE A 86 -5.65 2.72 -8.38
N ARG A 87 -5.61 3.29 -7.17
CA ARG A 87 -4.78 2.76 -6.07
C ARG A 87 -5.20 1.34 -5.69
N ALA A 88 -6.50 1.09 -5.50
CA ALA A 88 -7.00 -0.25 -5.19
C ALA A 88 -6.80 -1.24 -6.36
N ALA A 89 -6.96 -0.77 -7.61
CA ALA A 89 -6.74 -1.57 -8.81
C ALA A 89 -5.27 -1.97 -8.99
N PHE A 90 -4.35 -1.04 -8.75
CA PHE A 90 -2.92 -1.30 -8.75
C PHE A 90 -2.55 -2.40 -7.74
N VAL A 91 -3.04 -2.29 -6.49
CA VAL A 91 -2.77 -3.29 -5.45
C VAL A 91 -3.42 -4.64 -5.77
N ALA A 92 -4.62 -4.65 -6.34
CA ALA A 92 -5.26 -5.89 -6.80
C ALA A 92 -4.43 -6.58 -7.90
N LEU A 93 -3.92 -5.81 -8.87
CA LEU A 93 -3.06 -6.31 -9.92
C LEU A 93 -1.74 -6.85 -9.35
N TYR A 94 -1.13 -6.12 -8.41
CA TYR A 94 0.08 -6.55 -7.72
C TYR A 94 -0.10 -7.94 -7.10
N HIS A 95 -1.13 -8.15 -6.28
CA HIS A 95 -1.37 -9.45 -5.65
C HIS A 95 -1.69 -10.55 -6.66
N LYS A 96 -2.34 -10.22 -7.79
CA LYS A 96 -2.56 -11.19 -8.86
C LYS A 96 -1.24 -11.64 -9.49
N VAL A 97 -0.33 -10.71 -9.74
CA VAL A 97 1.01 -11.02 -10.30
C VAL A 97 1.81 -11.84 -9.29
N GLU A 98 1.78 -11.47 -8.02
CA GLU A 98 2.40 -12.21 -6.92
C GLU A 98 1.95 -13.67 -6.89
N SER A 99 0.63 -13.93 -6.91
CA SER A 99 0.11 -15.31 -6.95
C SER A 99 0.54 -16.10 -8.18
N VAL A 100 0.64 -15.46 -9.36
CA VAL A 100 1.11 -16.13 -10.58
C VAL A 100 2.59 -16.51 -10.47
N ILE A 101 3.40 -15.65 -9.86
CA ILE A 101 4.82 -15.91 -9.67
C ILE A 101 5.03 -17.04 -8.64
N GLU A 102 4.27 -17.04 -7.53
CA GLU A 102 4.32 -18.11 -6.53
C GLU A 102 3.98 -19.48 -7.14
N LEU A 103 2.89 -19.56 -7.91
CA LEU A 103 2.51 -20.79 -8.62
C LEU A 103 3.55 -21.24 -9.63
N SER A 104 4.23 -20.30 -10.29
CA SER A 104 5.30 -20.63 -11.23
C SER A 104 6.50 -21.25 -10.50
N PHE A 105 6.82 -20.79 -9.29
CA PHE A 105 7.88 -21.37 -8.48
C PHE A 105 7.54 -22.76 -7.95
N GLU A 106 6.31 -22.96 -7.47
CA GLU A 106 5.85 -24.28 -6.99
C GLU A 106 5.95 -25.33 -8.10
N LYS A 107 5.52 -24.98 -9.32
CA LYS A 107 5.63 -25.87 -10.47
C LYS A 107 7.08 -26.23 -10.81
N THR A 108 8.00 -25.26 -10.78
CA THR A 108 9.43 -25.54 -11.01
C THR A 108 10.02 -26.41 -9.90
N GLU A 109 9.57 -26.25 -8.65
CA GLU A 109 10.00 -27.08 -7.51
C GLU A 109 9.51 -28.53 -7.67
N GLU A 110 8.28 -28.75 -8.14
CA GLU A 110 7.74 -30.08 -8.45
C GLU A 110 8.48 -30.76 -9.61
N GLU A 111 8.73 -30.03 -10.72
CA GLU A 111 9.49 -30.54 -11.86
C GLU A 111 10.91 -30.94 -11.45
N GLN A 112 11.55 -30.14 -10.59
CA GLN A 112 12.87 -30.44 -10.06
C GLN A 112 12.84 -31.67 -9.15
N GLN A 113 11.88 -31.80 -8.22
CA GLN A 113 11.72 -32.97 -7.35
C GLN A 113 11.48 -34.27 -8.11
N GLN A 114 10.74 -34.21 -9.22
CA GLN A 114 10.51 -35.36 -10.09
C GLN A 114 11.80 -35.78 -10.82
N ALA A 115 12.63 -34.83 -11.25
CA ALA A 115 13.93 -35.12 -11.85
C ALA A 115 14.88 -35.84 -10.87
N ILE A 116 14.91 -35.42 -9.59
CA ILE A 116 15.69 -36.09 -8.54
C ILE A 116 15.23 -37.53 -8.36
N SER A 117 13.91 -37.75 -8.35
CA SER A 117 13.33 -39.08 -8.17
C SER A 117 13.57 -40.02 -9.37
N GLY A 118 13.88 -39.45 -10.53
CA GLY A 118 14.20 -40.17 -11.77
C GLY A 118 15.60 -40.79 -11.84
N GLY A 119 16.46 -40.56 -10.84
CA GLY A 119 17.80 -41.15 -10.76
C GLY A 119 18.92 -40.35 -11.44
N ASP A 120 18.61 -39.16 -11.95
CA ASP A 120 19.65 -38.19 -12.32
C ASP A 120 20.03 -37.38 -11.07
N ASP A 121 21.25 -37.58 -10.57
CA ASP A 121 21.79 -36.82 -9.44
C ASP A 121 21.78 -35.32 -9.79
N PRO A 122 20.96 -34.49 -9.13
CA PRO A 122 20.84 -33.07 -9.45
C PRO A 122 22.13 -32.36 -9.05
N ASN A 123 22.58 -31.43 -9.88
CA ASN A 123 23.71 -30.60 -9.54
C ASN A 123 23.35 -29.70 -8.33
N PRO A 124 23.98 -29.85 -7.15
CA PRO A 124 23.61 -29.12 -5.93
C PRO A 124 23.73 -27.58 -6.05
N ALA A 125 24.45 -27.09 -7.06
CA ALA A 125 24.52 -25.67 -7.39
C ALA A 125 23.14 -25.09 -7.78
N GLU A 126 22.32 -25.83 -8.51
CA GLU A 126 21.05 -25.33 -9.06
C GLU A 126 19.99 -25.10 -7.97
N HIS A 127 19.94 -25.98 -6.97
CA HIS A 127 19.01 -25.84 -5.83
C HIS A 127 19.31 -24.60 -4.98
N THR A 128 20.59 -24.23 -4.85
CA THR A 128 21.02 -23.06 -4.09
C THR A 128 20.57 -21.77 -4.78
N ASP A 129 20.61 -21.72 -6.10
CA ASP A 129 20.19 -20.55 -6.90
C ASP A 129 18.68 -20.35 -6.86
N LEU A 130 17.88 -21.42 -6.94
CA LEU A 130 16.42 -21.35 -6.82
C LEU A 130 16.01 -20.83 -5.43
N GLN A 131 16.63 -21.34 -4.37
CA GLN A 131 16.34 -20.91 -3.00
C GLN A 131 16.78 -19.45 -2.77
N ALA A 132 17.91 -19.04 -3.34
CA ALA A 132 18.34 -17.64 -3.33
C ALA A 132 17.37 -16.73 -4.10
N ALA A 133 16.82 -17.18 -5.23
CA ALA A 133 15.78 -16.46 -5.98
C ALA A 133 14.47 -16.35 -5.19
N LYS A 134 14.00 -17.45 -4.58
CA LYS A 134 12.80 -17.49 -3.73
C LYS A 134 12.93 -16.54 -2.53
N ASN A 135 14.08 -16.55 -1.87
CA ASN A 135 14.37 -15.64 -0.75
C ASN A 135 14.52 -14.16 -1.19
N LYS A 136 14.99 -13.91 -2.42
CA LYS A 136 15.01 -12.55 -3.00
C LYS A 136 13.61 -12.06 -3.36
N LEU A 137 12.69 -12.98 -3.68
CA LEU A 137 11.35 -12.64 -4.18
C LEU A 137 10.26 -12.58 -3.11
N SER A 138 10.50 -13.10 -1.90
CA SER A 138 9.67 -12.77 -0.74
C SER A 138 9.91 -11.30 -0.34
N LEU A 139 9.48 -10.39 -1.21
CA LEU A 139 9.44 -8.98 -0.87
C LEU A 139 8.46 -8.82 0.28
N ASN A 140 8.95 -8.20 1.34
CA ASN A 140 8.09 -7.73 2.40
C ASN A 140 7.03 -6.80 1.77
N ASP A 141 5.74 -7.13 1.89
CA ASP A 141 4.64 -6.29 1.40
C ASP A 141 4.80 -4.84 1.84
N ALA A 142 5.33 -4.60 3.05
CA ALA A 142 5.57 -3.26 3.53
C ALA A 142 6.59 -2.49 2.67
N ALA A 143 7.64 -3.16 2.19
CA ALA A 143 8.59 -2.55 1.27
C ALA A 143 7.94 -2.26 -0.10
N CYS A 144 7.09 -3.17 -0.60
CA CYS A 144 6.30 -2.94 -1.82
C CYS A 144 5.33 -1.76 -1.66
N GLY A 145 4.63 -1.68 -0.53
CA GLY A 145 3.71 -0.59 -0.21
C GLY A 145 4.43 0.75 -0.07
N LEU A 146 5.62 0.78 0.55
CA LEU A 146 6.46 1.97 0.61
C LEU A 146 6.95 2.42 -0.77
N ALA A 147 7.41 1.48 -1.60
CA ALA A 147 7.87 1.79 -2.95
C ALA A 147 6.73 2.27 -3.86
N ALA A 148 5.59 1.60 -3.82
CA ALA A 148 4.38 2.03 -4.52
C ALA A 148 3.88 3.40 -4.01
N GLY A 149 3.94 3.65 -2.71
CA GLY A 149 3.59 4.94 -2.12
C GLY A 149 4.53 6.05 -2.57
N THR A 150 5.84 5.75 -2.66
CA THR A 150 6.86 6.69 -3.15
C THR A 150 6.63 7.05 -4.61
N GLY A 151 6.29 6.08 -5.47
CA GLY A 151 5.96 6.34 -6.88
C GLY A 151 4.69 7.15 -7.05
N PHE A 152 3.61 6.77 -6.37
CA PHE A 152 2.33 7.47 -6.42
C PHE A 152 2.44 8.91 -5.86
N GLY A 153 3.02 9.05 -4.68
CA GLY A 153 3.21 10.35 -4.01
C GLY A 153 4.24 11.24 -4.68
N GLY A 154 5.31 10.67 -5.26
CA GLY A 154 6.31 11.43 -6.02
C GLY A 154 5.72 12.10 -7.26
N LEU A 155 4.83 11.39 -7.96
CA LEU A 155 4.15 11.96 -9.11
C LEU A 155 3.03 12.94 -8.70
N HIS A 156 2.35 12.69 -7.59
CA HIS A 156 1.42 13.65 -7.00
C HIS A 156 2.14 14.96 -6.65
N ALA A 157 3.32 14.88 -6.02
CA ALA A 157 4.18 16.01 -5.74
C ALA A 157 4.60 16.76 -7.01
N LEU A 158 4.97 16.03 -8.07
CA LEU A 158 5.35 16.61 -9.35
C LEU A 158 4.20 17.37 -10.02
N LEU A 159 2.97 16.83 -10.01
CA LEU A 159 1.81 17.53 -10.56
C LEU A 159 1.37 18.72 -9.72
N LEU A 160 1.36 18.57 -8.39
CA LEU A 160 0.90 19.60 -7.45
C LEU A 160 1.84 20.80 -7.39
N PHE A 161 3.16 20.55 -7.37
CA PHE A 161 4.16 21.59 -7.12
C PHE A 161 5.11 21.82 -8.29
N GLY A 162 5.36 20.82 -9.14
CA GLY A 162 6.29 20.97 -10.27
C GLY A 162 5.86 22.03 -11.28
N SER A 163 4.55 22.15 -11.54
CA SER A 163 4.01 23.20 -12.42
C SER A 163 4.20 24.61 -11.86
N LEU A 164 3.97 24.79 -10.56
CA LEU A 164 4.20 26.06 -9.85
C LEU A 164 5.69 26.41 -9.77
N LEU A 165 6.54 25.40 -9.55
CA LEU A 165 7.99 25.61 -9.53
C LEU A 165 8.47 26.09 -10.89
N ALA A 166 7.99 25.47 -11.97
CA ALA A 166 8.35 25.85 -13.33
C ALA A 166 7.90 27.28 -13.68
N SER A 167 6.74 27.75 -13.21
CA SER A 167 6.29 29.12 -13.48
C SER A 167 7.14 30.18 -12.78
N GLU A 168 7.58 29.91 -11.55
CA GLU A 168 8.37 30.85 -10.73
C GLU A 168 9.88 30.80 -11.04
N THR A 169 10.34 29.87 -11.89
CA THR A 169 11.76 29.82 -12.30
C THR A 169 12.11 30.95 -13.29
N SER A 170 11.10 31.64 -13.83
CA SER A 170 11.28 32.83 -14.66
C SER A 170 11.50 34.07 -13.78
N ASP A 171 12.33 35.01 -14.23
CA ASP A 171 12.89 36.17 -13.49
C ASP A 171 11.86 37.25 -13.04
N VAL A 172 10.59 36.86 -12.86
CA VAL A 172 9.41 37.75 -12.81
C VAL A 172 8.92 38.03 -11.37
N GLY A 173 9.69 37.63 -10.35
CA GLY A 173 9.38 37.91 -8.94
C GLY A 173 8.56 36.81 -8.27
N ILE A 174 8.24 37.00 -6.98
CA ILE A 174 7.62 35.98 -6.12
C ILE A 174 6.09 36.14 -6.10
N LEU A 175 5.36 35.07 -6.41
CA LEU A 175 3.91 35.05 -6.29
C LEU A 175 3.46 34.92 -4.83
N TYR A 176 2.62 35.85 -4.39
CA TYR A 176 1.92 35.81 -3.11
C TYR A 176 0.44 35.50 -3.31
N GLN A 177 -0.11 34.63 -2.48
CA GLN A 177 -1.54 34.31 -2.50
C GLN A 177 -2.33 35.34 -1.68
N PRO A 178 -3.54 35.72 -2.11
CA PRO A 178 -4.38 36.66 -1.37
C PRO A 178 -4.76 36.13 0.03
N SER A 179 -4.79 34.81 0.19
CA SER A 179 -5.13 34.13 1.44
C SER A 179 -4.07 34.33 2.52
N CYS A 180 -2.81 34.56 2.12
CA CYS A 180 -1.67 34.77 3.01
C CYS A 180 -0.59 35.67 2.35
N PRO A 181 -0.75 37.00 2.40
CA PRO A 181 0.17 37.93 1.73
C PRO A 181 1.58 37.97 2.35
N LYS A 182 1.76 37.35 3.53
CA LYS A 182 3.05 37.32 4.24
C LYS A 182 3.92 36.11 3.89
N VAL A 183 3.38 35.12 3.18
CA VAL A 183 4.09 33.86 2.89
C VAL A 183 4.09 33.63 1.37
N PRO A 184 5.25 33.34 0.76
CA PRO A 184 5.32 32.99 -0.66
C PRO A 184 4.43 31.79 -0.99
N ALA A 185 3.69 31.85 -2.10
CA ALA A 185 2.83 30.75 -2.54
C ALA A 185 3.62 29.46 -2.75
N LEU A 186 4.87 29.59 -3.23
CA LEU A 186 5.80 28.50 -3.45
C LEU A 186 6.09 27.71 -2.16
N LEU A 187 6.31 28.41 -1.04
CA LEU A 187 6.59 27.78 0.25
C LEU A 187 5.36 27.04 0.79
N VAL A 188 4.17 27.65 0.66
CA VAL A 188 2.90 27.01 1.08
C VAL A 188 2.67 25.72 0.28
N SER A 189 2.86 25.78 -1.04
CA SER A 189 2.72 24.60 -1.90
C SER A 189 3.78 23.53 -1.61
N ALA A 190 5.03 23.91 -1.33
CA ALA A 190 6.08 22.96 -0.96
C ALA A 190 5.75 22.21 0.34
N LEU A 191 5.24 22.90 1.36
CA LEU A 191 4.82 22.28 2.63
C LEU A 191 3.61 21.37 2.46
N ASN A 192 2.62 21.77 1.65
CA ASN A 192 1.48 20.92 1.32
C ASN A 192 1.94 19.66 0.59
N THR A 193 2.81 19.80 -0.41
CA THR A 193 3.40 18.68 -1.15
C THR A 193 4.16 17.72 -0.25
N PHE A 194 4.96 18.23 0.68
CA PHE A 194 5.63 17.42 1.69
C PHE A 194 4.62 16.57 2.49
N CYS A 195 3.51 17.15 2.93
CA CYS A 195 2.47 16.44 3.67
C CYS A 195 1.75 15.39 2.81
N PHE A 196 1.35 15.75 1.59
CA PHE A 196 0.69 14.84 0.65
C PHE A 196 1.58 13.65 0.29
N PHE A 197 2.88 13.85 0.14
CA PHE A 197 3.81 12.75 -0.11
C PHE A 197 3.77 11.68 0.99
N PHE A 198 3.83 12.09 2.27
CA PHE A 198 3.72 11.15 3.39
C PHE A 198 2.33 10.52 3.48
N LEU A 199 1.27 11.30 3.26
CA LEU A 199 -0.10 10.79 3.21
C LEU A 199 -0.24 9.71 2.13
N ASP A 200 0.30 9.92 0.92
CA ASP A 200 0.28 8.92 -0.15
C ASP A 200 1.01 7.63 0.21
N ILE A 201 2.13 7.71 0.94
CA ILE A 201 2.80 6.54 1.50
C ILE A 201 1.87 5.79 2.45
N PHE A 202 1.30 6.47 3.45
CA PHE A 202 0.42 5.81 4.42
C PHE A 202 -0.84 5.25 3.78
N TRP A 203 -1.44 5.99 2.84
CA TRP A 203 -2.60 5.53 2.12
C TRP A 203 -2.32 4.30 1.26
N MET A 204 -1.14 4.23 0.65
CA MET A 204 -0.72 3.04 -0.09
C MET A 204 -0.56 1.85 0.86
N LEU A 205 0.11 2.02 2.00
CA LEU A 205 0.27 0.98 3.01
C LEU A 205 -1.08 0.46 3.55
N PHE A 206 -2.02 1.36 3.85
CA PHE A 206 -3.38 0.98 4.22
C PHE A 206 -4.11 0.25 3.10
N THR A 207 -3.88 0.62 1.83
CA THR A 207 -4.50 -0.05 0.68
C THR A 207 -3.97 -1.47 0.51
N PHE A 208 -2.64 -1.67 0.59
CA PHE A 208 -2.03 -3.01 0.59
C PHE A 208 -2.60 -3.87 1.73
N PHE A 209 -2.58 -3.34 2.95
CA PHE A 209 -3.17 -4.05 4.10
C PHE A 209 -4.64 -4.40 3.88
N GLY A 210 -5.44 -3.42 3.42
CA GLY A 210 -6.88 -3.58 3.23
C GLY A 210 -7.23 -4.61 2.15
N MET A 211 -6.54 -4.56 1.01
CA MET A 211 -6.76 -5.47 -0.11
C MET A 211 -6.29 -6.90 0.22
N ARG A 212 -5.12 -7.07 0.83
CA ARG A 212 -4.63 -8.40 1.25
C ARG A 212 -5.59 -9.08 2.22
N ARG A 213 -6.12 -8.35 3.20
CA ARG A 213 -7.12 -8.90 4.13
C ARG A 213 -8.41 -9.33 3.44
N ARG A 214 -8.84 -8.62 2.40
CA ARG A 214 -10.03 -9.02 1.61
C ARG A 214 -9.81 -10.26 0.75
N LEU A 215 -8.56 -10.54 0.37
CA LEU A 215 -8.18 -11.75 -0.36
C LEU A 215 -8.11 -12.96 0.58
N ILE A 216 -7.46 -12.81 1.74
CA ILE A 216 -7.30 -13.91 2.72
C ILE A 216 -8.64 -14.29 3.36
N PHE A 217 -9.53 -13.32 3.62
CA PHE A 217 -10.81 -13.55 4.28
C PHE A 217 -11.99 -13.32 3.31
N PRO A 218 -12.40 -14.35 2.54
CA PRO A 218 -13.60 -14.28 1.71
C PRO A 218 -14.87 -14.04 2.56
N ARG A 219 -15.97 -13.63 1.91
CA ARG A 219 -17.23 -13.29 2.61
C ARG A 219 -17.67 -14.42 3.54
N GLY A 220 -17.78 -14.13 4.84
CA GLY A 220 -18.20 -15.10 5.87
C GLY A 220 -17.06 -15.83 6.59
N GLY A 221 -15.80 -15.66 6.20
CA GLY A 221 -14.64 -16.27 6.85
C GLY A 221 -13.96 -15.34 7.85
N GLY A 222 -13.93 -15.73 9.12
CA GLY A 222 -13.19 -15.04 10.18
C GLY A 222 -13.84 -15.27 11.55
N SER A 223 -13.23 -16.13 12.38
CA SER A 223 -13.67 -16.28 13.77
C SER A 223 -13.27 -15.03 14.55
N LEU A 224 -14.24 -14.41 15.22
CA LEU A 224 -14.01 -13.30 16.15
C LEU A 224 -13.06 -13.70 17.31
N ALA A 225 -12.87 -15.01 17.53
CA ALA A 225 -12.07 -15.57 18.61
C ALA A 225 -10.55 -15.51 18.37
N ASP A 226 -10.07 -15.35 17.12
CA ASP A 226 -8.63 -15.17 16.81
C ASP A 226 -8.17 -13.71 16.91
N ILE A 227 -9.06 -12.82 17.37
CA ILE A 227 -8.69 -11.47 17.79
C ILE A 227 -7.98 -11.62 19.13
N ASN A 228 -6.70 -12.01 19.12
CA ASN A 228 -5.89 -11.88 20.32
C ASN A 228 -5.64 -10.38 20.52
N PRO A 229 -6.43 -9.70 21.36
CA PRO A 229 -6.44 -8.27 21.44
C PRO A 229 -5.30 -7.92 22.37
N LEU A 230 -4.11 -7.67 21.82
CA LEU A 230 -3.21 -6.75 22.49
C LEU A 230 -4.04 -5.49 22.77
N SER A 231 -4.32 -5.24 24.05
CA SER A 231 -5.32 -4.35 24.66
C SER A 231 -5.17 -2.87 24.27
N ARG A 232 -5.23 -2.58 22.98
CA ARG A 232 -5.00 -1.26 22.41
C ARG A 232 -6.30 -0.63 21.96
N PRO A 233 -6.48 0.68 22.17
CA PRO A 233 -7.74 1.38 21.90
C PRO A 233 -8.20 1.28 20.43
N PHE A 234 -7.26 1.18 19.48
CA PHE A 234 -7.58 1.18 18.04
C PHE A 234 -7.43 -0.18 17.35
N GLY A 235 -6.84 -1.19 18.01
CA GLY A 235 -6.51 -2.47 17.37
C GLY A 235 -7.74 -3.25 16.90
N HIS A 236 -8.87 -3.11 17.60
CA HIS A 236 -10.09 -3.87 17.27
C HIS A 236 -10.71 -3.45 15.93
N TYR A 237 -10.54 -2.18 15.52
CA TYR A 237 -11.11 -1.68 14.26
C TYR A 237 -10.41 -2.23 13.03
N PHE A 238 -9.12 -2.55 13.14
CA PHE A 238 -8.27 -3.06 12.06
C PHE A 238 -7.89 -4.53 12.26
N GLY A 239 -8.76 -5.29 12.95
CA GLY A 239 -8.50 -6.69 13.29
C GLY A 239 -8.25 -7.59 12.07
N ASN A 240 -7.87 -8.85 12.34
CA ASN A 240 -7.58 -9.88 11.35
C ASN A 240 -8.85 -10.42 10.65
N THR A 241 -9.67 -9.53 10.12
CA THR A 241 -10.94 -9.86 9.48
C THR A 241 -11.09 -9.09 8.17
N ARG A 242 -12.06 -9.52 7.35
CA ARG A 242 -12.46 -8.78 6.16
C ARG A 242 -12.96 -7.37 6.49
N SER A 243 -13.63 -7.19 7.63
CA SER A 243 -14.12 -5.88 8.08
C SER A 243 -12.95 -4.95 8.40
N GLY A 244 -11.89 -5.43 9.06
CA GLY A 244 -10.67 -4.65 9.30
C GLY A 244 -10.02 -4.16 8.01
N GLY A 245 -9.99 -5.01 6.97
CA GLY A 245 -9.53 -4.62 5.64
C GLY A 245 -10.39 -3.52 4.99
N ASN A 246 -11.72 -3.62 5.12
CA ASN A 246 -12.63 -2.57 4.63
C ASN A 246 -12.46 -1.26 5.41
N GLN A 247 -12.27 -1.31 6.73
CA GLN A 247 -12.05 -0.12 7.54
C GLN A 247 -10.74 0.60 7.16
N ALA A 248 -9.69 -0.14 6.81
CA ALA A 248 -8.46 0.44 6.25
C ALA A 248 -8.73 1.21 4.95
N LEU A 249 -9.49 0.62 4.02
CA LEU A 249 -9.83 1.29 2.76
C LEU A 249 -10.74 2.52 2.97
N ILE A 250 -11.69 2.46 3.90
CA ILE A 250 -12.53 3.61 4.27
C ILE A 250 -11.67 4.71 4.90
N THR A 251 -10.71 4.35 5.75
CA THR A 251 -9.78 5.31 6.37
C THR A 251 -8.99 6.05 5.30
N VAL A 252 -8.49 5.35 4.27
CA VAL A 252 -7.82 5.97 3.12
C VAL A 252 -8.74 6.97 2.42
N LEU A 253 -9.95 6.55 2.06
CA LEU A 253 -10.89 7.41 1.34
C LEU A 253 -11.25 8.66 2.16
N LEU A 254 -11.54 8.49 3.45
CA LEU A 254 -11.93 9.57 4.35
C LEU A 254 -10.78 10.56 4.57
N THR A 255 -9.58 10.08 4.90
CA THR A 255 -8.42 10.95 5.12
C THR A 255 -7.96 11.64 3.83
N HIS A 256 -8.12 11.00 2.67
CA HIS A 256 -7.90 11.63 1.37
C HIS A 256 -8.92 12.74 1.09
N ALA A 257 -10.21 12.47 1.32
CA ALA A 257 -11.27 13.49 1.25
C ALA A 257 -11.00 14.69 2.15
N MET A 258 -10.59 14.44 3.40
CA MET A 258 -10.24 15.50 4.36
C MET A 258 -9.02 16.31 3.90
N ALA A 259 -7.94 15.66 3.47
CA ALA A 259 -6.72 16.35 3.02
C ALA A 259 -7.01 17.27 1.84
N ALA A 260 -7.70 16.75 0.82
CA ALA A 260 -8.10 17.55 -0.33
C ALA A 260 -9.07 18.68 0.08
N GLY A 261 -10.06 18.39 0.95
CA GLY A 261 -10.96 19.40 1.48
C GLY A 261 -10.22 20.53 2.21
N PHE A 262 -9.23 20.22 3.04
CA PHE A 262 -8.40 21.21 3.72
C PHE A 262 -7.65 22.12 2.76
N THR A 263 -7.18 21.61 1.62
CA THR A 263 -6.56 22.46 0.59
C THR A 263 -7.54 23.42 -0.07
N THR A 264 -8.83 23.08 -0.17
CA THR A 264 -9.83 24.00 -0.76
C THR A 264 -10.05 25.26 0.07
N PHE A 265 -9.75 25.21 1.39
CA PHE A 265 -9.87 26.38 2.24
C PHE A 265 -8.92 27.51 1.83
N ASN A 266 -7.88 27.22 1.04
CA ASN A 266 -7.00 28.23 0.45
C ASN A 266 -7.74 29.27 -0.42
N VAL A 267 -9.00 29.03 -0.82
CA VAL A 267 -9.83 30.02 -1.52
C VAL A 267 -10.32 31.14 -0.59
N PHE A 268 -10.42 30.89 0.72
CA PHE A 268 -10.89 31.87 1.70
C PHE A 268 -9.75 32.74 2.23
N GLN A 269 -10.10 33.93 2.74
CA GLN A 269 -9.15 34.74 3.50
C GLN A 269 -8.70 33.97 4.75
N TYR A 270 -7.38 33.93 5.01
CA TYR A 270 -6.73 33.09 6.03
C TYR A 270 -6.74 31.58 5.77
N GLY A 271 -7.18 31.15 4.58
CA GLY A 271 -7.22 29.76 4.18
C GLY A 271 -5.89 29.01 4.32
N CYS A 272 -4.77 29.68 4.03
CA CYS A 272 -3.46 29.05 4.11
C CYS A 272 -3.09 28.70 5.56
N VAL A 273 -3.46 29.51 6.55
CA VAL A 273 -3.14 29.23 7.96
C VAL A 273 -3.88 27.96 8.41
N PHE A 274 -5.14 27.81 7.97
CA PHE A 274 -5.92 26.62 8.23
C PHE A 274 -5.31 25.39 7.54
N SER A 275 -5.00 25.49 6.25
CA SER A 275 -4.41 24.38 5.49
C SER A 275 -3.03 23.96 6.05
N LEU A 276 -2.15 24.92 6.33
CA LEU A 276 -0.80 24.68 6.87
C LEU A 276 -0.79 24.09 8.28
N THR A 277 -1.86 24.24 9.06
CA THR A 277 -1.96 23.64 10.40
C THR A 277 -2.67 22.29 10.37
N THR A 278 -3.76 22.19 9.60
CA THR A 278 -4.59 20.97 9.56
C THR A 278 -3.98 19.83 8.74
N LEU A 279 -3.25 20.12 7.65
CA LEU A 279 -2.62 19.07 6.84
C LEU A 279 -1.50 18.33 7.59
N PRO A 280 -0.54 19.00 8.26
CA PRO A 280 0.43 18.30 9.10
C PRO A 280 -0.24 17.51 10.23
N ALA A 281 -1.25 18.08 10.89
CA ALA A 281 -1.99 17.38 11.95
C ALA A 281 -2.68 16.12 11.42
N LEU A 282 -3.31 16.19 10.24
CA LEU A 282 -3.92 15.04 9.58
C LEU A 282 -2.88 13.99 9.17
N THR A 283 -1.73 14.42 8.70
CA THR A 283 -0.61 13.54 8.32
C THR A 283 -0.10 12.77 9.53
N LEU A 284 0.13 13.46 10.66
CA LEU A 284 0.55 12.84 11.92
C LEU A 284 -0.53 11.92 12.49
N ALA A 285 -1.80 12.31 12.43
CA ALA A 285 -2.92 11.46 12.85
C ALA A 285 -3.00 10.18 12.01
N THR A 286 -2.88 10.28 10.69
CA THR A 286 -2.87 9.13 9.77
C THR A 286 -1.68 8.21 10.04
N ALA A 287 -0.49 8.77 10.26
CA ALA A 287 0.71 8.04 10.65
C ALA A 287 0.52 7.32 12.00
N TYR A 288 -0.05 8.00 12.99
CA TYR A 288 -0.32 7.42 14.31
C TYR A 288 -1.35 6.28 14.24
N ILE A 289 -2.43 6.43 13.47
CA ILE A 289 -3.42 5.36 13.24
C ILE A 289 -2.73 4.16 12.59
N PHE A 290 -1.92 4.39 11.55
CA PHE A 290 -1.17 3.32 10.88
C PHE A 290 -0.24 2.59 11.86
N TRP A 291 0.56 3.35 12.62
CA TRP A 291 1.53 2.79 13.55
C TRP A 291 0.86 2.04 14.70
N SER A 292 -0.19 2.61 15.29
CA SER A 292 -0.84 2.03 16.47
C SER A 292 -1.69 0.80 16.14
N ALA A 293 -2.32 0.75 14.95
CA ALA A 293 -3.28 -0.28 14.59
C ALA A 293 -2.78 -1.30 13.55
N VAL A 294 -2.08 -0.85 12.49
CA VAL A 294 -1.76 -1.70 11.33
C VAL A 294 -0.33 -2.23 11.38
N SER A 295 0.65 -1.41 11.79
CA SER A 295 2.08 -1.75 11.66
C SER A 295 2.46 -3.09 12.28
N LYS A 296 1.94 -3.44 13.46
CA LYS A 296 2.25 -4.70 14.15
C LYS A 296 1.71 -5.94 13.45
N ILE A 297 0.56 -5.79 12.79
CA ILE A 297 -0.08 -6.88 12.06
C ILE A 297 0.58 -7.03 10.68
N TYR A 298 0.99 -5.91 10.09
CA TYR A 298 1.48 -5.85 8.73
C TYR A 298 2.99 -6.07 8.61
N MET A 299 3.77 -5.69 9.64
CA MET A 299 5.22 -5.91 9.72
C MET A 299 5.51 -6.91 10.85
N PRO A 300 5.61 -8.22 10.56
CA PRO A 300 6.00 -9.18 11.58
C PRO A 300 7.41 -8.84 12.10
N LEU A 301 7.61 -9.00 13.41
CA LEU A 301 8.87 -8.68 14.05
C LEU A 301 9.98 -9.58 13.47
N PRO A 302 11.19 -9.03 13.19
CA PRO A 302 12.28 -9.76 12.58
C PRO A 302 12.79 -10.97 13.40
N HIS A 303 12.34 -11.14 14.65
CA HIS A 303 12.78 -12.20 15.56
C HIS A 303 11.73 -13.27 15.84
N SER A 304 10.51 -13.18 15.30
CA SER A 304 9.57 -14.30 15.39
C SER A 304 9.86 -15.28 14.25
N ASN A 305 10.66 -16.31 14.53
CA ASN A 305 10.86 -17.47 13.63
C ASN A 305 9.55 -18.24 13.35
N VAL A 306 8.45 -17.85 13.99
CA VAL A 306 7.10 -18.25 13.61
C VAL A 306 6.72 -17.50 12.33
N ARG A 307 7.18 -17.98 11.18
CA ARG A 307 6.49 -17.69 9.92
C ARG A 307 5.04 -18.12 10.16
N LEU A 308 4.11 -17.17 10.10
CA LEU A 308 2.70 -17.46 9.85
C LEU A 308 2.66 -18.12 8.46
N SER A 309 2.98 -19.41 8.40
CA SER A 309 2.64 -20.25 7.27
C SER A 309 1.13 -20.15 7.18
N LEU A 310 0.64 -19.33 6.24
CA LEU A 310 -0.73 -19.48 5.78
C LEU A 310 -0.91 -20.98 5.51
N PRO A 311 -1.93 -21.64 6.08
CA PRO A 311 -2.14 -23.04 5.82
C PRO A 311 -2.21 -23.22 4.30
N ALA A 312 -1.24 -23.95 3.75
CA ALA A 312 -1.10 -24.21 2.30
C ALA A 312 -2.32 -24.96 1.71
N SER A 313 -3.34 -25.24 2.52
CA SER A 313 -4.54 -25.96 2.15
C SER A 313 -5.73 -25.09 1.76
N PHE A 314 -5.56 -23.79 1.48
CA PHE A 314 -6.55 -23.06 0.66
C PHE A 314 -6.35 -23.42 -0.83
N SER A 315 -6.46 -24.71 -1.11
CA SER A 315 -6.73 -25.22 -2.44
C SER A 315 -7.97 -24.50 -2.92
N TYR A 316 -7.80 -23.58 -3.88
CA TYR A 316 -8.92 -23.00 -4.62
C TYR A 316 -9.72 -24.19 -5.14
N GLY A 317 -10.83 -24.50 -4.49
CA GLY A 317 -11.78 -25.50 -4.94
C GLY A 317 -12.36 -25.00 -6.25
N GLY A 318 -11.64 -25.25 -7.34
CA GLY A 318 -12.15 -25.21 -8.70
C GLY A 318 -13.20 -26.30 -8.80
N GLY A 319 -14.38 -26.01 -8.27
CA GLY A 319 -15.57 -26.83 -8.42
C GLY A 319 -16.02 -26.77 -9.88
N THR A 320 -15.30 -27.44 -10.77
CA THR A 320 -15.91 -27.97 -11.98
C THR A 320 -16.78 -29.13 -11.53
N THR A 321 -18.02 -28.83 -11.16
CA THR A 321 -19.08 -29.83 -11.02
C THR A 321 -19.13 -30.65 -12.30
N PRO A 322 -18.78 -31.95 -12.29
CA PRO A 322 -19.18 -32.83 -13.36
C PRO A 322 -20.68 -33.07 -13.15
N THR A 323 -21.50 -32.61 -14.08
CA THR A 323 -22.86 -33.13 -14.26
C THR A 323 -22.76 -34.62 -14.58
N ALA A 324 -22.73 -35.46 -13.54
CA ALA A 324 -22.92 -36.90 -13.64
C ALA A 324 -24.41 -37.17 -13.42
N ALA A 325 -25.12 -37.34 -14.53
CA ALA A 325 -26.40 -38.01 -14.54
C ALA A 325 -26.18 -39.52 -14.38
N GLY A 326 -26.90 -40.14 -13.44
CA GLY A 326 -27.20 -41.57 -13.47
C GLY A 326 -26.40 -42.43 -12.50
N GLY A 327 -27.09 -43.05 -11.54
CA GLY A 327 -26.55 -44.14 -10.75
C GLY A 327 -27.21 -44.32 -9.39
N ILE A 328 -28.42 -44.86 -9.38
CA ILE A 328 -29.09 -45.37 -8.17
C ILE A 328 -28.35 -46.62 -7.71
N HIS A 329 -27.87 -46.68 -6.46
CA HIS A 329 -27.86 -47.92 -5.66
C HIS A 329 -27.66 -47.65 -4.15
N PRO A 330 -28.40 -48.34 -3.25
CA PRO A 330 -28.25 -48.25 -1.80
C PRO A 330 -27.44 -49.43 -1.22
N LEU A 331 -26.86 -49.25 -0.02
CA LEU A 331 -26.55 -50.22 1.07
C LEU A 331 -25.35 -49.70 1.88
N SER A 332 -25.53 -49.23 3.12
CA SER A 332 -25.43 -50.02 4.37
C SER A 332 -24.06 -50.66 4.61
N SER A 333 -23.22 -50.04 5.44
CA SER A 333 -22.51 -50.78 6.50
C SER A 333 -22.05 -49.81 7.61
N THR A 334 -22.53 -50.06 8.82
CA THR A 334 -22.04 -49.51 10.08
C THR A 334 -20.73 -50.21 10.45
N THR A 335 -19.67 -49.44 10.65
CA THR A 335 -18.40 -49.93 11.24
C THR A 335 -18.23 -49.27 12.62
N PRO A 336 -17.88 -50.02 13.68
CA PRO A 336 -17.73 -49.46 15.02
C PRO A 336 -16.38 -48.73 15.18
N GLU A 337 -16.44 -47.63 15.92
CA GLU A 337 -15.31 -46.82 16.39
C GLU A 337 -14.20 -47.66 17.03
N ARG A 338 -12.96 -47.37 16.62
CA ARG A 338 -11.74 -47.85 17.27
C ARG A 338 -11.24 -46.75 18.21
N PRO A 339 -10.99 -47.02 19.51
CA PRO A 339 -10.42 -46.01 20.40
C PRO A 339 -8.98 -45.67 19.98
N PRO A 340 -8.55 -44.41 20.20
CA PRO A 340 -7.20 -43.95 19.87
C PRO A 340 -6.16 -44.61 20.79
N PRO A 341 -4.95 -44.88 20.28
CA PRO A 341 -3.84 -45.38 21.09
C PRO A 341 -3.36 -44.30 22.07
N GLU A 342 -3.20 -44.68 23.34
CA GLU A 342 -2.50 -43.92 24.36
C GLU A 342 -1.05 -43.69 23.92
N GLY A 343 -0.68 -42.42 23.76
CA GLY A 343 0.70 -42.02 23.48
C GLY A 343 1.55 -42.04 24.76
N PRO A 344 2.86 -42.33 24.66
CA PRO A 344 3.75 -42.41 25.81
C PRO A 344 3.98 -41.04 26.47
N ASP A 345 4.09 -41.07 27.80
CA ASP A 345 4.31 -39.93 28.69
C ASP A 345 5.55 -39.10 28.31
N LEU A 346 5.33 -37.81 28.09
CA LEU A 346 6.32 -36.77 27.75
C LEU A 346 7.31 -36.43 28.90
N VAL A 347 7.43 -37.28 29.93
CA VAL A 347 8.24 -36.99 31.13
C VAL A 347 9.70 -37.45 30.98
N GLU A 348 10.03 -38.29 29.98
CA GLU A 348 11.39 -38.86 29.87
C GLU A 348 12.34 -38.14 28.90
N GLN A 349 11.89 -37.10 28.17
CA GLN A 349 12.72 -36.48 27.13
C GLN A 349 13.58 -35.28 27.61
N PHE A 350 13.49 -34.89 28.88
CA PHE A 350 14.25 -33.75 29.43
C PHE A 350 15.50 -34.14 30.24
N ARG A 351 15.91 -35.42 30.26
CA ARG A 351 17.03 -35.87 31.11
C ARG A 351 18.39 -36.02 30.42
N ASN A 352 18.49 -35.88 29.09
CA ASN A 352 19.71 -36.23 28.35
C ASN A 352 20.38 -35.07 27.58
N ASN A 353 20.31 -33.82 28.06
CA ASN A 353 20.93 -32.68 27.37
C ASN A 353 22.00 -31.91 28.18
N ASP A 354 22.55 -32.52 29.23
CA ASP A 354 23.73 -31.99 29.92
C ASP A 354 24.88 -33.01 29.81
N ASP A 355 25.63 -32.96 28.70
CA ASP A 355 27.02 -33.43 28.57
C ASP A 355 27.75 -32.67 27.45
#